data_AF-A0A1J4RLD5-F1
#
_entry.id   AF-A0A1J4RLD5-F1
#
_cell.length_a   1.000
_cell.length_b   1.000
_cell.length_c   1.000
_cell.angle_alpha   90.00
_cell.angle_beta   90.00
_cell.angle_gamma   90.00
#
_symmetry.space_group_name_H-M   'P 1'
#
loop_
_entity.id
_entity.type
_entity.pdbx_description
1 polymer ?
#
loop_
_entity_poly.entity_id
_entity_poly.type
_entity_poly.pdbx_seq_one_letter_code
_entity_poly.pdbx_strand_id
1 'polypeptide(L)'
;MKSTEIIIPNTVTPLKAHRLINKVVKIDDGHLNIIVGEHVVTLTSGQEVEIHKGTPFAYANLSPNTTLITEITDLETIGDDTGTYADSTGNSYIENACPSIQISLSLYQSVADMLIHKDLFNAA
;
A
#
# COMPACT_ATOMS: atom_id res chain seq x y z
N MET A 1 10.61 -0.46 15.43
CA MET A 1 11.55 0.41 14.71
C MET A 1 10.78 1.57 14.06
N LYS A 2 11.38 2.75 13.89
CA LYS A 2 10.74 3.90 13.21
C LYS A 2 11.47 4.23 11.91
N SER A 3 10.72 4.38 10.82
CA SER A 3 11.23 4.82 9.51
C SER A 3 10.35 5.95 8.96
N THR A 4 10.92 6.81 8.13
CA THR A 4 10.18 7.87 7.42
C THR A 4 10.34 7.65 5.93
N GLU A 5 9.23 7.68 5.20
CA GLU A 5 9.18 7.39 3.77
C GLU A 5 8.41 8.47 3.01
N ILE A 6 8.84 8.72 1.76
CA ILE A 6 8.15 9.61 0.83
C ILE A 6 7.43 8.72 -0.19
N ILE A 7 6.11 8.84 -0.25
CA ILE A 7 5.31 8.19 -1.28
C ILE A 7 5.12 9.18 -2.42
N ILE A 8 5.76 8.88 -3.56
CA ILE A 8 5.73 9.75 -4.74
C ILE A 8 4.31 9.88 -5.30
N PRO A 9 3.98 10.97 -6.01
CA PRO A 9 2.68 11.15 -6.64
C PRO A 9 2.34 10.04 -7.62
N ASN A 10 1.04 9.81 -7.83
CA ASN A 10 0.50 8.91 -8.84
C ASN A 10 1.17 7.54 -8.87
N THR A 11 1.25 6.89 -7.71
CA THR A 11 1.90 5.58 -7.56
C THR A 11 1.07 4.63 -6.70
N VAL A 12 1.27 3.34 -6.94
CA VAL A 12 0.86 2.27 -6.04
C VAL A 12 2.08 1.41 -5.73
N THR A 13 2.34 1.14 -4.45
CA THR A 13 3.42 0.22 -4.04
C THR A 13 3.01 -1.22 -4.32
N PRO A 14 3.92 -2.20 -4.30
CA PRO A 14 3.54 -3.61 -4.31
C PRO A 14 2.53 -3.96 -3.20
N LEU A 15 1.59 -4.86 -3.50
CA LEU A 15 0.73 -5.49 -2.50
C LEU A 15 1.52 -6.54 -1.75
N LYS A 16 1.69 -6.36 -0.45
CA LYS A 16 2.53 -7.24 0.37
C LYS A 16 1.97 -7.42 1.77
N ALA A 17 2.46 -8.41 2.52
CA ALA A 17 2.19 -8.55 3.95
C ALA A 17 3.49 -8.80 4.71
N HIS A 18 3.56 -8.28 5.92
CA HIS A 18 4.55 -8.70 6.91
C HIS A 18 4.09 -9.99 7.58
N ARG A 19 4.95 -10.99 7.75
CA ARG A 19 4.54 -12.28 8.34
C ARG A 19 4.62 -12.25 9.87
N LEU A 20 5.52 -11.45 10.44
CA LEU A 20 5.88 -11.52 11.86
C LEU A 20 5.57 -10.22 12.62
N ILE A 21 5.59 -9.06 11.96
CA ILE A 21 5.46 -7.76 12.64
C ILE A 21 4.14 -7.04 12.38
N ASN A 22 3.70 -6.30 13.39
CA ASN A 22 2.67 -5.28 13.22
C ASN A 22 3.32 -3.96 12.79
N LYS A 23 2.58 -3.17 12.01
CA LYS A 23 3.03 -1.85 11.54
C LYS A 23 1.96 -0.81 11.81
N VAL A 24 2.35 0.33 12.35
CA VAL A 24 1.54 1.56 12.33
C VAL A 24 2.08 2.47 11.24
N VAL A 25 1.19 3.00 10.40
CA VAL A 25 1.50 4.00 9.37
C VAL A 25 0.83 5.30 9.77
N LYS A 26 1.61 6.36 9.94
CA LYS A 26 1.14 7.70 10.24
C LYS A 26 1.41 8.63 9.08
N ILE A 27 0.43 9.45 8.70
CA ILE A 27 0.61 10.50 7.69
C ILE A 27 1.17 11.74 8.37
N ASP A 28 2.39 12.12 8.01
CA ASP A 28 3.02 13.34 8.51
C ASP A 28 2.61 14.55 7.66
N ASP A 29 2.53 14.38 6.34
CA ASP A 29 2.04 15.41 5.41
C ASP A 29 1.38 14.79 4.16
N GLY A 30 0.32 15.42 3.66
CA GLY A 30 -0.42 14.99 2.47
C GLY A 30 -1.62 14.08 2.75
N HIS A 31 -1.94 13.23 1.77
CA HIS A 31 -3.02 12.26 1.86
C HIS A 31 -2.61 10.93 1.21
N LEU A 32 -3.12 9.82 1.73
CA LEU A 32 -2.77 8.49 1.24
C LEU A 32 -3.97 7.57 1.29
N ASN A 33 -4.17 6.80 0.22
CA ASN A 33 -5.02 5.63 0.28
C ASN A 33 -4.15 4.44 0.64
N ILE A 34 -4.61 3.64 1.60
CA ILE A 34 -3.90 2.46 2.08
C ILE A 34 -4.87 1.29 1.95
N ILE A 35 -4.47 0.28 1.21
CA ILE A 35 -5.15 -1.02 1.24
C ILE A 35 -4.72 -1.71 2.53
N VAL A 36 -5.67 -2.19 3.32
CA VAL A 36 -5.44 -2.96 4.54
C VAL A 36 -6.41 -4.13 4.56
N GLY A 37 -5.94 -5.31 4.17
CA GLY A 37 -6.76 -6.50 3.99
C GLY A 37 -7.85 -6.26 2.94
N GLU A 38 -9.10 -6.35 3.37
CA GLU A 38 -10.29 -6.23 2.53
C GLU A 38 -10.84 -4.80 2.48
N HIS A 39 -10.06 -3.81 2.91
CA HIS A 39 -10.48 -2.42 3.01
C HIS A 39 -9.50 -1.47 2.34
N VAL A 40 -10.01 -0.34 1.87
CA VAL A 40 -9.22 0.84 1.50
C VAL A 40 -9.51 1.93 2.51
N VAL A 41 -8.46 2.44 3.15
CA VAL A 41 -8.54 3.53 4.12
C VAL A 41 -7.87 4.75 3.53
N THR A 42 -8.56 5.89 3.54
CA THR A 42 -7.98 7.17 3.15
C THR A 42 -7.58 7.93 4.41
N LEU A 43 -6.30 8.30 4.50
CA LEU A 43 -5.73 9.05 5.62
C LEU A 43 -5.19 10.41 5.16
N THR A 44 -5.27 11.40 6.04
CA THR A 44 -4.69 12.74 5.90
C THR A 44 -3.70 13.04 7.02
N SER A 45 -2.92 14.11 6.91
CA SER A 45 -1.95 14.55 7.91
C SER A 45 -2.47 14.46 9.36
N GLY A 46 -1.68 13.80 10.22
CA GLY A 46 -1.99 13.55 11.62
C GLY A 46 -2.79 12.27 11.90
N GLN A 47 -3.33 11.61 10.87
CA GLN A 47 -4.03 10.33 11.03
C GLN A 47 -3.08 9.13 10.89
N GLU A 48 -3.48 8.00 11.45
CA GLU A 48 -2.71 6.76 11.42
C GLU A 48 -3.61 5.52 11.27
N VAL A 49 -3.02 4.42 10.82
CA VAL A 49 -3.65 3.10 10.74
C VAL A 49 -2.68 2.03 11.22
N GLU A 50 -3.20 1.05 11.95
CA GLU A 50 -2.47 -0.17 12.30
C GLU A 50 -2.74 -1.27 11.27
N ILE A 51 -1.67 -1.95 10.87
CA ILE A 51 -1.63 -3.06 9.93
C ILE A 51 -1.07 -4.24 10.70
N HIS A 52 -1.94 -5.20 11.00
CA HIS A 52 -1.52 -6.42 11.70
C HIS A 52 -0.71 -7.34 10.78
N LYS A 53 0.22 -8.09 11.36
CA LYS A 53 0.93 -9.16 10.65
C LYS A 53 -0.04 -10.11 9.92
N GLY A 54 0.38 -10.58 8.76
CA GLY A 54 -0.39 -11.41 7.83
C GLY A 54 -1.43 -10.63 7.01
N THR A 55 -1.66 -9.36 7.30
CA THR A 55 -2.63 -8.54 6.56
C THR A 55 -1.97 -7.96 5.31
N PRO A 56 -2.52 -8.21 4.09
CA PRO A 56 -2.04 -7.55 2.89
C PRO A 56 -2.23 -6.04 2.99
N PHE A 57 -1.24 -5.30 2.51
CA PHE A 57 -1.31 -3.86 2.42
C PHE A 57 -0.53 -3.33 1.22
N ALA A 58 -0.95 -2.16 0.76
CA ALA A 58 -0.26 -1.36 -0.23
C ALA A 58 -0.56 0.12 0.00
N TYR A 59 0.37 0.99 -0.36
CA TYR A 59 0.16 2.43 -0.38
C TYR A 59 -0.18 2.88 -1.79
N ALA A 60 -1.19 3.72 -1.89
CA ALA A 60 -1.64 4.31 -3.14
C ALA A 60 -1.74 5.82 -2.97
N ASN A 61 -0.77 6.51 -3.56
CA ASN A 61 -0.80 7.96 -3.64
C ASN A 61 -1.43 8.37 -4.96
N LEU A 62 -2.73 8.64 -4.93
CA LEU A 62 -3.52 9.10 -6.07
C LEU A 62 -3.47 10.63 -6.23
N SER A 63 -2.71 11.31 -5.36
CA SER A 63 -2.48 12.77 -5.39
C SER A 63 -1.51 13.17 -6.50
N PRO A 64 -1.59 14.41 -7.01
CA PRO A 64 -0.49 15.03 -7.75
C PRO A 64 0.69 15.43 -6.85
N ASN A 65 0.54 15.41 -5.52
CA ASN A 65 1.56 15.80 -4.54
C ASN A 65 2.17 14.59 -3.82
N THR A 66 3.41 14.73 -3.37
CA THR A 66 4.06 13.73 -2.51
C THR A 66 3.35 13.63 -1.17
N THR A 67 3.38 12.43 -0.57
CA THR A 67 2.91 12.21 0.80
C THR A 67 4.07 11.74 1.66
N LEU A 68 4.23 12.33 2.83
CA LEU A 68 5.23 11.94 3.82
C LEU A 68 4.57 11.05 4.88
N ILE A 69 5.17 9.89 5.14
CA ILE A 69 4.70 8.97 6.16
C ILE A 69 5.81 8.61 7.15
N THR A 70 5.37 8.26 8.36
CA THR A 70 6.19 7.56 9.34
C THR A 70 5.64 6.14 9.50
N GLU A 71 6.50 5.14 9.36
CA GLU A 71 6.21 3.75 9.71
C GLU A 71 6.80 3.40 11.07
N ILE A 72 6.03 2.74 11.92
CA ILE A 72 6.45 2.24 13.22
C ILE A 72 6.16 0.75 13.28
N THR A 73 7.18 -0.08 13.51
CA THR A 73 7.04 -1.52 13.71
C THR A 73 7.26 -1.90 15.17
N ASP A 74 6.58 -2.95 15.63
CA ASP A 74 6.71 -3.47 16.99
C ASP A 74 8.05 -4.20 17.24
N LEU A 75 8.62 -4.81 16.19
CA LEU A 75 9.87 -5.56 16.26
C LEU A 75 10.85 -5.14 15.16
N GLU A 76 12.13 -5.47 15.38
CA GLU A 76 13.16 -5.43 14.35
C GLU A 76 13.24 -6.80 13.67
N THR A 77 13.10 -6.85 12.35
CA THR A 77 13.13 -8.09 11.58
C THR A 77 14.56 -8.45 11.18
N ILE A 78 15.04 -9.61 11.62
CA ILE A 78 16.31 -10.19 11.18
C ILE A 78 16.01 -11.11 9.99
N GLY A 79 15.93 -10.55 8.79
CA GLY A 79 15.65 -11.27 7.53
C GLY A 79 14.43 -10.75 6.78
N ASP A 80 14.05 -11.44 5.70
CA ASP A 80 12.89 -11.07 4.88
C ASP A 80 11.57 -11.53 5.53
N ASP A 81 10.88 -10.58 6.15
CA ASP A 81 9.54 -10.78 6.74
C ASP A 81 8.40 -10.50 5.75
N THR A 82 8.71 -10.09 4.52
CA THR A 82 7.70 -9.63 3.56
C THR A 82 7.30 -10.75 2.60
N GLY A 83 6.00 -10.94 2.40
CA GLY A 83 5.45 -11.69 1.27
C GLY A 83 4.83 -10.73 0.27
N THR A 84 5.24 -10.76 -1.00
CA THR A 84 4.66 -9.95 -2.08
C THR A 84 3.61 -10.76 -2.84
N TYR A 85 2.41 -10.18 -3.00
CA TYR A 85 1.27 -10.76 -3.70
C TYR A 85 1.06 -10.18 -5.10
N ALA A 86 1.40 -8.90 -5.27
CA ALA A 86 1.44 -8.22 -6.56
C ALA A 86 2.53 -7.15 -6.59
N ASP A 87 3.16 -6.94 -7.74
CA ASP A 87 4.11 -5.83 -7.94
C ASP A 87 3.40 -4.50 -8.26
N SER A 88 4.18 -3.41 -8.28
CA SER A 88 3.70 -2.06 -8.60
C SER A 88 3.21 -1.88 -10.04
N THR A 89 3.31 -2.91 -10.89
CA THR A 89 2.75 -2.91 -12.25
C THR A 89 1.43 -3.68 -12.35
N GLY A 90 0.96 -4.26 -11.24
CA GLY A 90 -0.30 -5.00 -11.20
C GLY A 90 -0.16 -6.51 -11.41
N ASN A 91 1.03 -7.04 -11.66
CA ASN A 91 1.21 -8.49 -11.85
C ASN A 91 1.09 -9.21 -10.52
N SER A 92 0.22 -10.22 -10.45
CA SER A 92 0.07 -11.06 -9.26
C SER A 92 1.01 -12.28 -9.30
N TYR A 93 1.48 -12.71 -8.13
CA TYR A 93 2.43 -13.81 -7.97
C TYR A 93 1.86 -15.02 -7.22
N ILE A 94 0.57 -15.02 -6.89
CA ILE A 94 -0.08 -16.16 -6.25
C ILE A 94 -1.18 -16.73 -7.13
N GLU A 95 -1.05 -18.01 -7.44
CA GLU A 95 -2.14 -18.81 -7.99
C GLU A 95 -2.98 -19.39 -6.84
N ASN A 96 -4.30 -19.30 -6.93
CA ASN A 96 -5.26 -19.82 -5.92
C ASN A 96 -5.13 -19.21 -4.51
N ALA A 97 -5.04 -17.88 -4.43
CA ALA A 97 -5.04 -17.19 -3.14
C ALA A 97 -6.32 -17.51 -2.33
N CYS A 98 -6.23 -17.53 -1.00
CA CYS A 98 -7.44 -17.68 -0.18
C CYS A 98 -8.37 -16.46 -0.35
N PRO A 99 -9.68 -16.56 -0.04
CA PRO A 99 -10.66 -15.53 -0.39
C PRO A 99 -10.29 -14.11 0.07
N SER A 100 -9.73 -13.94 1.27
CA SER A 100 -9.34 -12.62 1.77
C SER A 100 -8.21 -11.99 0.97
N ILE A 101 -7.22 -12.78 0.54
CA ILE A 101 -6.14 -12.30 -0.33
C ILE A 101 -6.68 -11.98 -1.72
N GLN A 102 -7.65 -12.74 -2.23
CA GLN A 102 -8.29 -12.43 -3.52
C GLN A 102 -9.00 -11.07 -3.47
N ILE A 103 -9.71 -10.77 -2.38
CA ILE A 103 -10.35 -9.46 -2.21
C ILE A 103 -9.30 -8.34 -2.16
N SER A 104 -8.21 -8.52 -1.42
CA SER A 104 -7.09 -7.56 -1.40
C SER A 104 -6.49 -7.34 -2.80
N LEU A 105 -6.34 -8.40 -3.61
CA LEU A 105 -5.86 -8.30 -4.99
C LEU A 105 -6.84 -7.54 -5.90
N SER A 106 -8.15 -7.77 -5.76
CA SER A 106 -9.15 -7.03 -6.52
C SER A 106 -9.21 -5.55 -6.14
N LEU A 107 -9.09 -5.23 -4.84
CA LEU A 107 -8.96 -3.85 -4.39
C LEU A 107 -7.68 -3.21 -4.91
N TYR A 108 -6.58 -3.95 -4.90
CA TYR A 108 -5.30 -3.50 -5.45
C TYR A 108 -5.39 -3.12 -6.91
N GLN A 109 -5.98 -3.99 -7.74
CA GLN A 109 -6.20 -3.71 -9.15
C GLN A 109 -7.12 -2.48 -9.33
N SER A 110 -8.21 -2.41 -8.58
CA SER A 110 -9.14 -1.28 -8.65
C SER A 110 -8.47 0.06 -8.34
N VAL A 111 -7.55 0.08 -7.36
CA VAL A 111 -6.80 1.28 -6.98
C VAL A 111 -5.70 1.59 -7.99
N ALA A 112 -5.03 0.58 -8.54
CA ALA A 112 -4.04 0.76 -9.60
C ALA A 112 -4.66 1.35 -10.89
N ASP A 113 -5.88 0.94 -11.23
CA ASP A 113 -6.64 1.48 -12.37
C ASP A 113 -7.08 2.94 -12.18
N MET A 114 -7.06 3.46 -10.95
CA MET A 114 -7.33 4.87 -10.66
C MET A 114 -6.12 5.78 -10.85
N LEU A 115 -4.92 5.21 -11.11
CA LEU A 115 -3.74 6.01 -11.40
C LEU A 115 -3.97 6.83 -12.68
N ILE A 116 -3.49 8.07 -12.68
CA ILE A 116 -3.58 8.98 -13.81
C ILE A 116 -2.72 8.43 -14.95
N HIS A 117 -3.36 7.89 -15.98
CA HIS A 117 -2.70 7.47 -17.21
C HIS A 117 -2.44 8.68 -18.11
N LYS A 118 -1.15 9.00 -18.33
CA LYS A 118 -0.74 10.11 -19.21
C LYS A 118 -1.19 9.94 -20.67
N ASP A 119 -1.48 8.70 -21.09
CA ASP A 119 -1.72 8.37 -22.50
C ASP A 119 -3.13 8.73 -23.00
N LEU A 120 -4.07 9.04 -22.10
CA LEU A 120 -5.44 9.43 -22.50
C LEU A 120 -5.57 10.91 -22.93
N PHE A 121 -4.53 11.73 -22.75
CA PHE A 121 -4.57 13.16 -23.05
C PHE A 121 -3.86 13.56 -24.37
N ASN A 122 -3.24 12.62 -25.08
CA ASN A 122 -2.54 12.89 -26.35
C ASN A 122 -3.31 12.41 -27.60
N ALA A 123 -4.56 11.97 -27.47
CA ALA A 123 -5.39 11.50 -28.57
C ALA A 123 -6.46 12.52 -29.01
N ALA A 124 -6.12 13.81 -29.02
CA ALA A 124 -6.95 14.90 -29.54
C ALA A 124 -6.42 15.41 -30.88
#